data_AF-A0A3C2B248-F1
#
_entry.id   AF-A0A3C2B248-F1
#
_cell.length_a   1.000
_cell.length_b   1.000
_cell.length_c   1.000
_cell.angle_alpha   90.00
_cell.angle_beta   90.00
_cell.angle_gamma   90.00
#
_symmetry.space_group_name_H-M   'P 1'
#
loop_
_entity.id
_entity.type
_entity.pdbx_description
1 polymer ?
#
loop_
_entity_poly.entity_id
_entity_poly.type
_entity_poly.pdbx_seq_one_letter_code
_entity_poly.pdbx_strand_id
1 'polypeptide(L)'
;ATFFKQTERSLVDHLARSQTIEIQCNKPLKLYSRPGETEEAFFQRCYQAADAKADAETAKLKDKYQTKLNSLQSQLQAAQDRAEVLEAERKGKRNDELLSTAGSILGGIFGGRRSRTSVLGKLGSAAGKRGRSDAAEQRVQAAENKIQLLHQQMEELELDLTEEVTEIDMRWMAVAKDIVPMQVPLERTDVKVTQLSLVWIPVP
;
A
#
# COMPACT_ATOMS: atom_id res chain seq x y z
N ALA A 1 -50.35 43.74 -7.51
CA ALA A 1 -49.17 43.13 -6.86
C ALA A 1 -49.19 41.58 -6.86
N THR A 2 -50.37 40.94 -6.84
CA THR A 2 -50.52 39.47 -6.77
C THR A 2 -49.91 38.72 -7.95
N PHE A 3 -50.06 39.26 -9.17
CA PHE A 3 -49.49 38.65 -10.39
C PHE A 3 -47.98 38.42 -10.29
N PHE A 4 -47.19 39.46 -10.03
CA PHE A 4 -45.73 39.35 -9.94
C PHE A 4 -45.27 38.37 -8.86
N LYS A 5 -45.89 38.38 -7.67
CA LYS A 5 -45.58 37.43 -6.58
C LYS A 5 -45.90 35.98 -6.97
N GLN A 6 -47.01 35.76 -7.68
CA GLN A 6 -47.39 34.44 -8.15
C GLN A 6 -46.45 33.96 -9.26
N THR A 7 -46.07 34.84 -10.19
CA THR A 7 -45.12 34.54 -11.26
C THR A 7 -43.74 34.21 -10.71
N GLU A 8 -43.25 34.98 -9.73
CA GLU A 8 -41.99 34.71 -9.04
C GLU A 8 -41.99 33.33 -8.37
N ARG A 9 -43.05 33.02 -7.60
CA ARG A 9 -43.20 31.70 -6.96
C ARG A 9 -43.24 30.57 -7.98
N SER A 10 -44.03 30.73 -9.04
CA SER A 10 -44.14 29.72 -10.11
C SER A 10 -42.82 29.52 -10.85
N LEU A 11 -42.04 30.59 -11.04
CA LEU A 11 -40.70 30.53 -11.65
C LEU A 11 -39.73 29.77 -10.75
N VAL A 12 -39.65 30.12 -9.47
CA VAL A 12 -38.83 29.39 -8.48
C VAL A 12 -39.22 27.91 -8.44
N ASP A 13 -40.52 27.63 -8.44
CA ASP A 13 -41.05 26.27 -8.44
C ASP A 13 -40.72 25.50 -9.71
N HIS A 14 -40.75 26.17 -10.85
CA HIS A 14 -40.35 25.56 -12.11
C HIS A 14 -38.85 25.26 -12.11
N LEU A 15 -37.99 26.22 -11.75
CA LEU A 15 -36.54 26.05 -11.74
C LEU A 15 -36.08 24.97 -10.76
N ALA A 16 -36.61 24.95 -9.53
CA ALA A 16 -36.29 23.91 -8.56
C ALA A 16 -36.71 22.50 -9.03
N ARG A 17 -37.73 22.39 -9.89
CA ARG A 17 -38.18 21.10 -10.45
C ARG A 17 -37.46 20.71 -11.75
N SER A 18 -37.00 21.67 -12.54
CA SER A 18 -36.47 21.42 -13.89
C SER A 18 -34.95 21.50 -13.98
N GLN A 19 -34.29 22.13 -13.01
CA GLN A 19 -32.83 22.30 -13.02
C GLN A 19 -32.16 21.32 -12.07
N THR A 20 -31.23 20.55 -12.62
CA THR A 20 -30.36 19.62 -11.90
C THR A 20 -28.95 19.78 -12.42
N ILE A 21 -27.95 19.77 -11.55
CA ILE A 21 -26.55 19.74 -11.94
C ILE A 21 -26.04 18.32 -11.75
N GLU A 22 -25.36 17.79 -12.76
CA GLU A 22 -24.60 16.55 -12.64
C GLU A 22 -23.18 16.87 -12.15
N ILE A 23 -22.78 16.21 -11.07
CA ILE A 23 -21.42 16.26 -10.54
C ILE A 23 -20.87 14.83 -10.45
N GLN A 24 -19.56 14.70 -10.43
CA GLN A 24 -18.90 13.44 -10.17
C GLN A 24 -18.67 13.25 -8.67
N CYS A 25 -18.80 12.04 -8.16
CA CYS A 25 -18.53 11.74 -6.75
C CYS A 25 -17.77 10.43 -6.56
N ASN A 26 -16.93 10.40 -5.55
CA ASN A 26 -16.27 9.20 -5.06
C ASN A 26 -16.73 8.96 -3.62
N LYS A 27 -17.71 8.07 -3.45
CA LYS A 27 -18.38 7.84 -2.17
C LYS A 27 -17.43 7.23 -1.12
N PRO A 28 -16.58 6.24 -1.44
CA PRO A 28 -15.62 5.70 -0.47
C PRO A 28 -14.63 6.75 0.06
N LEU A 29 -14.19 7.68 -0.79
CA LEU A 29 -13.31 8.78 -0.39
C LEU A 29 -14.06 9.98 0.19
N LYS A 30 -15.40 10.01 0.08
CA LYS A 30 -16.27 11.14 0.46
C LYS A 30 -15.88 12.43 -0.27
N LEU A 31 -15.48 12.30 -1.53
CA LEU A 31 -15.13 13.43 -2.38
C LEU A 31 -16.22 13.68 -3.41
N TYR A 32 -16.46 14.95 -3.67
CA TYR A 32 -17.44 15.44 -4.64
C TYR A 32 -16.76 16.45 -5.56
N SER A 33 -17.09 16.39 -6.85
CA SER A 33 -16.56 17.31 -7.84
C SER A 33 -17.21 18.68 -7.68
N ARG A 34 -16.51 19.70 -8.13
CA ARG A 34 -17.07 21.04 -8.22
C ARG A 34 -17.92 21.14 -9.49
N PRO A 35 -18.95 22.00 -9.54
CA PRO A 35 -19.67 22.28 -10.77
C PRO A 35 -18.70 22.75 -11.87
N GLY A 36 -18.72 22.08 -13.02
CA GLY A 36 -17.83 22.38 -14.15
C GLY A 36 -16.37 21.92 -13.98
N GLU A 37 -16.03 21.18 -12.91
CA GLU A 37 -14.73 20.50 -12.79
C GLU A 37 -14.62 19.41 -13.85
N THR A 38 -13.46 19.31 -14.52
CA THR A 38 -13.22 18.22 -15.47
C THR A 38 -13.09 16.88 -14.74
N GLU A 39 -13.46 15.79 -15.40
CA GLU A 39 -13.33 14.44 -14.83
C GLU A 39 -11.89 14.12 -14.44
N GLU A 40 -10.92 14.54 -15.27
CA GLU A 40 -9.50 14.36 -15.00
C GLU A 40 -9.06 15.11 -13.73
N ALA A 41 -9.46 16.37 -13.56
CA ALA A 41 -9.12 17.15 -12.38
C ALA A 41 -9.72 16.53 -11.11
N PHE A 42 -10.98 16.08 -11.17
CA PHE A 42 -11.62 15.40 -10.06
C PHE A 42 -10.95 14.06 -9.74
N PHE A 43 -10.60 13.28 -10.76
CA PHE A 43 -9.87 12.04 -10.61
C PHE A 43 -8.51 12.25 -9.94
N GLN A 44 -7.75 13.29 -10.31
CA GLN A 44 -6.47 13.58 -9.65
C GLN A 44 -6.63 13.87 -8.16
N ARG A 45 -7.70 14.57 -7.75
CA ARG A 45 -8.00 14.77 -6.32
C ARG A 45 -8.36 13.47 -5.62
N CYS A 46 -9.12 12.59 -6.27
CA CYS A 46 -9.43 11.27 -5.74
C CYS A 46 -8.19 10.39 -5.62
N TYR A 47 -7.32 10.41 -6.63
CA TYR A 47 -6.03 9.72 -6.63
C TYR A 47 -5.18 10.15 -5.44
N GLN A 48 -4.95 11.45 -5.26
CA GLN A 48 -4.13 11.97 -4.15
C GLN A 48 -4.70 11.58 -2.78
N ALA A 49 -6.03 11.60 -2.62
CA ALA A 49 -6.66 11.21 -1.37
C ALA A 49 -6.57 9.68 -1.12
N ALA A 50 -6.58 8.86 -2.17
CA ALA A 50 -6.38 7.43 -2.05
C ALA A 50 -4.91 7.09 -1.76
N ASP A 51 -3.98 7.76 -2.43
CA ASP A 51 -2.52 7.63 -2.25
C ASP A 51 -2.13 7.94 -0.79
N ALA A 52 -2.62 9.05 -0.24
CA ALA A 52 -2.41 9.40 1.16
C ALA A 52 -2.95 8.35 2.16
N LYS A 53 -4.03 7.64 1.80
CA LYS A 53 -4.57 6.54 2.62
C LYS A 53 -3.76 5.25 2.46
N ALA A 54 -3.29 4.96 1.26
CA ALA A 54 -2.36 3.86 0.98
C ALA A 54 -1.08 4.03 1.78
N ASP A 55 -0.47 5.22 1.76
CA ASP A 55 0.72 5.55 2.54
C ASP A 55 0.50 5.34 4.05
N ALA A 56 -0.63 5.81 4.58
CA ALA A 56 -0.96 5.66 5.99
C ALA A 56 -1.18 4.20 6.40
N GLU A 57 -1.71 3.36 5.51
CA GLU A 57 -1.89 1.94 5.74
C GLU A 57 -0.55 1.18 5.64
N THR A 58 0.24 1.49 4.62
CA THR A 58 1.60 0.95 4.41
C THR A 58 2.53 1.30 5.56
N ALA A 59 2.42 2.49 6.16
CA ALA A 59 3.19 2.86 7.35
C ALA A 59 2.87 1.93 8.54
N LYS A 60 1.59 1.65 8.80
CA LYS A 60 1.18 0.71 9.86
C LYS A 60 1.65 -0.71 9.58
N LEU A 61 1.66 -1.09 8.30
CA LEU A 61 2.17 -2.39 7.87
C LEU A 61 3.67 -2.50 8.14
N LYS A 62 4.45 -1.48 7.78
CA LYS A 62 5.89 -1.41 8.05
C LYS A 62 6.21 -1.57 9.54
N ASP A 63 5.47 -0.90 10.43
CA ASP A 63 5.70 -1.02 11.88
C ASP A 63 5.52 -2.47 12.39
N LYS A 64 4.49 -3.18 11.88
CA LYS A 64 4.25 -4.59 12.22
C LYS A 64 5.38 -5.49 11.71
N TYR A 65 5.82 -5.29 10.46
CA TYR A 65 6.87 -6.11 9.85
C TYR A 65 8.24 -5.84 10.46
N GLN A 66 8.55 -4.58 10.79
CA GLN A 66 9.78 -4.23 11.50
C GLN A 66 9.87 -4.96 12.85
N THR A 67 8.75 -5.07 13.57
CA THR A 67 8.69 -5.81 14.84
C THR A 67 9.00 -7.30 14.64
N LYS A 68 8.42 -7.93 13.61
CA LYS A 68 8.69 -9.33 13.26
C LYS A 68 10.15 -9.54 12.83
N LEU A 69 10.68 -8.65 12.01
CA LEU A 69 12.05 -8.70 11.51
C LEU A 69 13.07 -8.54 12.64
N ASN A 70 12.86 -7.60 13.57
CA ASN A 70 13.71 -7.45 14.76
C ASN A 70 13.72 -8.72 15.62
N SER A 71 12.58 -9.39 15.76
CA SER A 71 12.48 -10.67 16.47
C SER A 71 13.27 -11.77 15.77
N LEU A 72 13.12 -11.92 14.44
CA LEU A 72 13.88 -12.91 13.66
C LEU A 72 15.39 -12.63 13.69
N GLN A 73 15.81 -11.37 13.57
CA GLN A 73 17.21 -10.97 13.69
C GLN A 73 17.79 -11.28 15.08
N SER A 74 17.03 -11.03 16.14
CA SER A 74 17.46 -11.38 17.50
C SER A 74 17.61 -12.90 17.68
N GLN A 75 16.70 -13.68 17.09
CA GLN A 75 16.79 -15.14 17.08
C GLN A 75 17.97 -15.65 16.25
N LEU A 76 18.27 -14.99 15.13
CA LEU A 76 19.39 -15.30 14.24
C LEU A 76 20.70 -15.06 14.96
N GLN A 77 20.87 -13.89 15.59
CA GLN A 77 22.05 -13.59 16.38
C GLN A 77 22.27 -14.64 17.48
N ALA A 78 21.23 -14.95 18.25
CA ALA A 78 21.33 -15.97 19.30
C ALA A 78 21.65 -17.38 18.76
N ALA A 79 21.19 -17.71 17.54
CA ALA A 79 21.51 -18.97 16.89
C ALA A 79 22.96 -19.00 16.38
N GLN A 80 23.46 -17.89 15.83
CA GLN A 80 24.85 -17.72 15.40
C GLN A 80 25.81 -17.80 16.58
N ASP A 81 25.55 -17.07 17.67
CA ASP A 81 26.35 -17.12 18.89
C ASP A 81 26.43 -18.56 19.44
N ARG A 82 25.31 -19.30 19.41
CA ARG A 82 25.27 -20.69 19.84
C ARG A 82 26.03 -21.62 18.91
N ALA A 83 25.96 -21.41 17.61
CA ALA A 83 26.74 -22.18 16.63
C ALA A 83 28.24 -21.97 16.86
N GLU A 84 28.68 -20.72 17.06
CA GLU A 84 30.07 -20.38 17.35
C GLU A 84 30.57 -21.06 18.63
N VAL A 85 29.79 -21.04 19.71
CA VAL A 85 30.14 -21.75 20.96
C VAL A 85 30.26 -23.26 20.74
N LEU A 86 29.31 -23.88 20.03
CA LEU A 86 29.33 -25.32 19.74
C LEU A 86 30.51 -25.70 18.83
N GLU A 87 30.87 -24.85 17.88
CA GLU A 87 32.06 -25.01 17.04
C GLU A 87 33.35 -24.85 17.85
N ALA A 88 33.42 -23.90 18.77
CA ALA A 88 34.56 -23.71 19.67
C ALA A 88 34.74 -24.89 20.63
N GLU A 89 33.65 -25.41 21.22
CA GLU A 89 33.66 -26.63 22.04
C GLU A 89 34.12 -27.85 21.22
N ARG A 90 33.73 -27.94 19.94
CA ARG A 90 34.25 -28.95 19.00
C ARG A 90 35.74 -28.75 18.71
N LYS A 91 36.20 -27.51 18.51
CA LYS A 91 37.62 -27.15 18.33
C LYS A 91 38.47 -27.45 19.56
N GLY A 92 37.87 -27.78 20.71
CA GLY A 92 38.53 -28.37 21.87
C GLY A 92 39.25 -29.71 21.62
N LYS A 93 39.19 -30.30 20.42
CA LYS A 93 40.03 -31.47 20.06
C LYS A 93 40.25 -31.75 18.56
N ARG A 94 40.03 -30.80 17.64
CA ARG A 94 40.42 -31.01 16.23
C ARG A 94 40.73 -29.71 15.51
N ASN A 95 41.88 -29.70 14.85
CA ASN A 95 42.46 -28.62 14.05
C ASN A 95 41.47 -27.94 13.10
N ASP A 96 41.81 -26.68 12.82
CA ASP A 96 41.35 -25.80 11.75
C ASP A 96 40.77 -26.49 10.51
N GLU A 97 39.60 -26.01 10.07
CA GLU A 97 39.30 -25.70 8.66
C GLU A 97 37.90 -25.06 8.52
N LEU A 98 37.85 -23.88 7.87
CA LEU A 98 36.75 -23.33 7.03
C LEU A 98 35.44 -22.91 7.79
N LEU A 99 34.79 -21.77 7.54
CA LEU A 99 34.41 -21.13 6.27
C LEU A 99 34.32 -19.60 6.41
N SER A 100 35.13 -18.87 5.63
CA SER A 100 34.91 -17.47 5.29
C SER A 100 34.20 -17.39 3.94
N THR A 101 32.88 -17.52 3.91
CA THR A 101 32.11 -17.10 2.72
C THR A 101 30.64 -16.84 3.07
N ALA A 102 30.31 -15.61 3.43
CA ALA A 102 28.97 -15.09 3.26
C ALA A 102 29.11 -13.63 2.78
N GLY A 103 28.89 -13.48 1.48
CA GLY A 103 28.98 -12.19 0.79
C GLY A 103 27.95 -11.21 1.33
N SER A 104 28.44 -10.03 1.62
CA SER A 104 27.69 -8.80 1.83
C SER A 104 26.70 -8.54 0.68
N ILE A 105 25.40 -8.63 0.98
CA ILE A 105 24.32 -8.02 0.19
C ILE A 105 23.40 -7.24 1.16
N LEU A 106 24.02 -6.38 1.98
CA LEU A 106 23.30 -5.32 2.69
C LEU A 106 23.65 -4.00 2.01
N GLY A 107 22.69 -3.45 1.26
CA GLY A 107 22.80 -2.11 0.71
C GLY A 107 22.15 -1.98 -0.65
N GLY A 108 20.81 -1.93 -0.72
CA GLY A 108 20.16 -1.75 -2.01
C GLY A 108 18.72 -1.27 -2.05
N ILE A 109 17.98 -1.19 -0.93
CA ILE A 109 16.53 -0.93 -1.00
C ILE A 109 16.09 0.37 -0.28
N PHE A 110 17.03 1.16 0.26
CA PHE A 110 16.73 2.50 0.79
C PHE A 110 17.21 3.67 -0.10
N GLY A 111 17.51 3.44 -1.39
CA GLY A 111 17.92 4.52 -2.27
C GLY A 111 17.77 4.22 -3.76
N GLY A 112 16.72 4.80 -4.37
CA GLY A 112 16.73 5.30 -5.75
C GLY A 112 17.16 4.37 -6.90
N ARG A 113 16.16 3.93 -7.67
CA ARG A 113 16.16 3.84 -9.15
C ARG A 113 17.35 3.11 -9.84
N ARG A 114 17.01 1.94 -10.41
CA ARG A 114 17.73 1.08 -11.40
C ARG A 114 18.61 -0.02 -10.82
N SER A 115 18.25 -1.28 -11.08
CA SER A 115 18.79 -2.05 -12.20
C SER A 115 18.22 -3.47 -12.16
N ARG A 116 17.73 -3.94 -13.31
CA ARG A 116 17.53 -5.37 -13.58
C ARG A 116 18.92 -5.95 -13.89
N THR A 117 19.24 -7.14 -13.36
CA THR A 117 19.97 -8.28 -13.98
C THR A 117 20.82 -9.04 -12.94
N SER A 118 20.54 -10.35 -12.85
CA SER A 118 21.37 -11.50 -12.42
C SER A 118 22.14 -11.49 -11.10
N VAL A 119 21.89 -12.50 -10.27
CA VAL A 119 22.91 -13.51 -9.91
C VAL A 119 22.25 -14.90 -9.82
N LEU A 120 22.37 -15.66 -10.92
CA LEU A 120 22.25 -17.11 -10.90
C LEU A 120 23.62 -17.64 -10.40
N GLY A 121 23.66 -18.30 -9.24
CA GLY A 121 24.92 -18.69 -8.61
C GLY A 121 24.81 -19.92 -7.73
N LYS A 122 24.91 -21.10 -8.36
CA LYS A 122 25.37 -22.39 -7.81
C LYS A 122 24.74 -22.87 -6.48
N LEU A 123 23.67 -23.65 -6.61
CA LEU A 123 23.27 -24.63 -5.60
C LEU A 123 24.19 -25.87 -5.73
N GLY A 124 25.22 -25.94 -4.90
CA GLY A 124 26.05 -27.14 -4.75
C GLY A 124 25.46 -28.05 -3.68
N SER A 125 24.64 -29.02 -4.08
CA SER A 125 24.21 -30.11 -3.21
C SER A 125 25.38 -31.05 -2.96
N ALA A 126 25.92 -31.03 -1.74
CA ALA A 126 26.82 -32.07 -1.26
C ALA A 126 26.03 -33.05 -0.39
N ALA A 127 25.52 -34.10 -1.03
CA ALA A 127 25.02 -35.28 -0.35
C ALA A 127 26.22 -36.17 0.06
N GLY A 128 26.39 -36.42 1.36
CA GLY A 128 27.48 -37.23 1.91
C GLY A 128 27.06 -38.06 3.12
N LYS A 129 27.02 -39.38 2.91
CA LYS A 129 26.64 -40.50 3.80
C LYS A 129 27.13 -40.46 5.27
N ARG A 130 26.18 -40.85 6.15
CA ARG A 130 26.23 -41.82 7.27
C ARG A 130 27.60 -42.21 7.89
N GLY A 131 27.73 -41.91 9.17
CA GLY A 131 28.57 -42.57 10.17
C GLY A 131 28.14 -42.08 11.56
N ARG A 132 28.34 -42.83 12.64
CA ARG A 132 28.01 -42.42 14.02
C ARG A 132 28.60 -41.03 14.31
N SER A 133 27.78 -39.98 14.22
CA SER A 133 28.20 -38.62 14.54
C SER A 133 28.36 -38.51 16.05
N ASP A 134 29.50 -37.99 16.47
CA ASP A 134 29.72 -37.51 17.82
C ASP A 134 28.55 -36.58 18.19
N ALA A 135 27.99 -36.67 19.41
CA ALA A 135 26.80 -35.89 19.78
C ALA A 135 27.01 -34.36 19.59
N ALA A 136 28.26 -33.92 19.58
CA ALA A 136 28.67 -32.55 19.25
C ALA A 136 28.41 -32.17 17.78
N GLU A 137 28.68 -33.06 16.82
CA GLU A 137 28.47 -32.79 15.38
C GLU A 137 26.98 -32.63 15.05
N GLN A 138 26.11 -33.44 15.66
CA GLN A 138 24.66 -33.28 15.51
C GLN A 138 24.18 -31.92 16.05
N ARG A 139 24.80 -31.41 17.12
CA ARG A 139 24.44 -30.11 17.72
C ARG A 139 24.86 -28.94 16.84
N VAL A 140 26.06 -28.99 16.24
CA VAL A 140 26.51 -27.98 15.27
C VAL A 140 25.59 -27.97 14.06
N GLN A 141 25.30 -29.14 13.47
CA GLN A 141 24.40 -29.22 12.32
C GLN A 141 22.99 -28.70 12.64
N ALA A 142 22.47 -28.98 13.84
CA ALA A 142 21.17 -28.46 14.26
C ALA A 142 21.16 -26.93 14.40
N ALA A 143 22.27 -26.33 14.86
CA ALA A 143 22.41 -24.88 14.96
C ALA A 143 22.49 -24.22 13.58
N GLU A 144 23.28 -24.78 12.66
CA GLU A 144 23.35 -24.34 11.26
C GLU A 144 21.99 -24.42 10.55
N ASN A 145 21.27 -25.53 10.71
CA ASN A 145 19.93 -25.70 10.15
C ASN A 145 18.95 -24.65 10.69
N LYS A 146 19.08 -24.29 11.98
CA LYS A 146 18.26 -23.23 12.58
C LYS A 146 18.58 -21.86 11.97
N ILE A 147 19.84 -21.55 11.74
CA ILE A 147 20.27 -20.31 11.06
C ILE A 147 19.68 -20.25 9.64
N GLN A 148 19.76 -21.35 8.89
CA GLN A 148 19.18 -21.43 7.55
C GLN A 148 17.66 -21.24 7.56
N LEU A 149 16.95 -21.86 8.52
CA LEU A 149 15.51 -21.68 8.67
C LEU A 149 15.14 -20.23 8.98
N LEU A 150 15.90 -19.55 9.86
CA LEU A 150 15.66 -18.15 10.19
C LEU A 150 15.88 -17.23 8.98
N HIS A 151 16.88 -17.51 8.14
CA HIS A 151 17.05 -16.79 6.87
C HIS A 151 15.86 -17.00 5.93
N GLN A 152 15.37 -18.24 5.76
CA GLN A 152 14.18 -18.52 4.95
C GLN A 152 12.94 -17.79 5.47
N GLN A 153 12.74 -17.75 6.79
CA GLN A 153 11.64 -16.99 7.40
C GLN A 153 11.75 -15.49 7.17
N MET A 154 12.97 -14.93 7.13
CA MET A 154 13.18 -13.51 6.80
C MET A 154 12.87 -13.24 5.33
N GLU A 155 13.29 -14.11 4.40
CA GLU A 155 12.97 -14.01 2.97
C GLU A 155 11.45 -14.10 2.71
N GLU A 156 10.77 -15.07 3.33
CA GLU A 156 9.31 -15.21 3.27
C GLU A 156 8.61 -13.96 3.79
N LEU A 157 9.06 -13.42 4.92
CA LEU A 157 8.52 -12.19 5.49
C LEU A 157 8.68 -10.97 4.56
N GLU A 158 9.78 -10.89 3.80
CA GLU A 158 9.99 -9.82 2.81
C GLU A 158 9.06 -9.95 1.59
N LEU A 159 8.82 -11.19 1.15
CA LEU A 159 7.87 -11.48 0.07
C LEU A 159 6.45 -11.10 0.49
N ASP A 160 6.02 -11.53 1.67
CA ASP A 160 4.70 -11.19 2.23
C ASP A 160 4.52 -9.68 2.33
N LEU A 161 5.53 -8.93 2.80
CA LEU A 161 5.46 -7.47 2.87
C LEU A 161 5.25 -6.85 1.49
N THR A 162 5.96 -7.35 0.49
CA THR A 162 5.88 -6.83 -0.88
C THR A 162 4.50 -7.09 -1.49
N GLU A 163 3.95 -8.29 -1.25
CA GLU A 163 2.60 -8.65 -1.68
C GLU A 163 1.55 -7.77 -1.01
N GLU A 164 1.58 -7.65 0.32
CA GLU A 164 0.61 -6.84 1.07
C GLU A 164 0.66 -5.35 0.67
N VAL A 165 1.85 -4.78 0.45
CA VAL A 165 1.97 -3.39 -0.05
C VAL A 165 1.35 -3.25 -1.43
N THR A 166 1.61 -4.21 -2.33
CA THR A 166 1.04 -4.19 -3.68
C THR A 166 -0.49 -4.30 -3.64
N GLU A 167 -1.04 -5.13 -2.74
CA GLU A 167 -2.48 -5.22 -2.53
C GLU A 167 -3.10 -3.93 -2.00
N ILE A 168 -2.43 -3.26 -1.06
CA ILE A 168 -2.86 -1.94 -0.54
C ILE A 168 -2.93 -0.94 -1.70
N ASP A 169 -1.88 -0.84 -2.51
CA ASP A 169 -1.83 0.08 -3.65
C ASP A 169 -2.92 -0.23 -4.67
N MET A 170 -3.08 -1.50 -5.07
CA MET A 170 -4.13 -1.89 -6.02
C MET A 170 -5.54 -1.56 -5.51
N ARG A 171 -5.79 -1.81 -4.22
CA ARG A 171 -7.08 -1.54 -3.58
C ARG A 171 -7.39 -0.03 -3.56
N TRP A 172 -6.43 0.80 -3.15
CA TRP A 172 -6.62 2.25 -3.11
C TRP A 172 -6.71 2.86 -4.51
N MET A 173 -6.00 2.31 -5.50
CA MET A 173 -6.17 2.70 -6.90
C MET A 173 -7.55 2.35 -7.47
N ALA A 174 -8.10 1.19 -7.10
CA ALA A 174 -9.47 0.84 -7.46
C ALA A 174 -10.47 1.81 -6.81
N VAL A 175 -10.27 2.14 -5.53
CA VAL A 175 -11.08 3.12 -4.80
C VAL A 175 -11.01 4.50 -5.46
N ALA A 176 -9.84 4.99 -5.87
CA ALA A 176 -9.70 6.27 -6.57
C ALA A 176 -10.52 6.34 -7.87
N LYS A 177 -10.65 5.20 -8.56
CA LYS A 177 -11.40 5.06 -9.82
C LYS A 177 -12.90 4.86 -9.63
N ASP A 178 -13.39 4.62 -8.40
CA ASP A 178 -14.81 4.48 -8.09
C ASP A 178 -15.53 5.85 -8.11
N ILE A 179 -15.51 6.48 -9.28
CA ILE A 179 -16.13 7.76 -9.57
C ILE A 179 -17.44 7.49 -10.28
N VAL A 180 -18.53 8.00 -9.71
CA VAL A 180 -19.87 7.85 -10.25
C VAL A 180 -20.56 9.20 -10.36
N PRO A 181 -21.40 9.41 -11.39
CA PRO A 181 -22.20 10.61 -11.51
C PRO A 181 -23.25 10.68 -10.41
N MET A 182 -23.52 11.90 -9.96
CA MET A 182 -24.51 12.23 -8.95
C MET A 182 -25.27 13.48 -9.40
N GLN A 183 -26.60 13.38 -9.42
CA GLN A 183 -27.45 14.52 -9.67
C GLN A 183 -27.69 15.29 -8.37
N VAL A 184 -27.51 16.60 -8.44
CA VAL A 184 -27.81 17.55 -7.36
C VAL A 184 -28.94 18.45 -7.87
N PRO A 185 -30.18 18.26 -7.39
CA PRO A 185 -31.30 19.12 -7.75
C PRO A 185 -31.16 20.49 -7.08
N LEU A 186 -31.74 21.52 -7.69
CA LEU A 186 -31.90 22.80 -7.02
C LEU A 186 -33.02 22.74 -5.98
N GLU A 187 -32.77 23.28 -4.80
CA GLU A 187 -33.82 23.56 -3.83
C GLU A 187 -34.41 24.96 -4.07
N ARG A 188 -35.64 25.18 -3.60
CA ARG A 188 -36.28 26.51 -3.71
C ARG A 188 -35.46 27.58 -2.99
N THR A 189 -34.74 27.20 -1.94
CA THR A 189 -33.83 28.04 -1.16
C THR A 189 -32.58 28.46 -1.93
N ASP A 190 -32.20 27.73 -2.98
CA ASP A 190 -31.04 28.04 -3.82
C ASP A 190 -31.36 29.07 -4.91
N VAL A 191 -32.65 29.34 -5.17
CA VAL A 191 -33.11 30.24 -6.23
C VAL A 191 -33.41 31.62 -5.65
N LYS A 192 -32.67 32.64 -6.10
CA LYS A 192 -32.93 34.05 -5.78
C LYS A 192 -33.35 34.81 -7.03
N VAL A 193 -34.61 35.25 -7.07
CA VAL A 193 -35.10 36.14 -8.13
C VAL A 193 -34.68 37.58 -7.79
N THR A 194 -33.74 38.12 -8.54
CA THR A 194 -33.19 39.47 -8.31
C THR A 194 -34.03 40.56 -8.97
N GLN A 195 -34.63 40.26 -10.11
CA GLN A 195 -35.48 41.18 -10.87
C GLN A 195 -36.55 40.42 -11.63
N LEU A 196 -37.76 40.97 -11.67
CA LEU A 196 -38.86 40.49 -12.50
C LEU A 196 -39.49 41.68 -13.22
N SER A 197 -39.52 41.64 -14.56
CA SER A 197 -39.98 42.74 -15.41
C SER A 197 -40.96 42.23 -16.45
N LEU A 198 -42.00 43.01 -16.74
CA LEU A 198 -42.92 42.75 -17.85
C LEU A 198 -42.41 43.47 -19.10
N VAL A 199 -42.24 42.74 -20.20
CA VAL A 199 -41.74 43.29 -21.48
C VAL A 199 -42.80 43.07 -22.56
N TRP A 200 -43.12 44.12 -23.32
CA TRP A 200 -44.00 44.03 -24.48
C TRP A 200 -43.18 43.78 -25.74
N ILE A 201 -43.43 42.66 -26.42
CA ILE A 201 -42.79 42.36 -27.70
C ILE A 201 -43.81 42.66 -28.80
N PRO A 202 -43.60 43.68 -29.64
CA PRO A 202 -44.47 43.93 -30.78
C PRO A 202 -44.34 42.76 -31.77
N VAL A 203 -45.49 42.17 -32.13
CA VAL A 203 -45.56 41.13 -33.16
C VAL A 203 -45.79 41.84 -34.50
N PRO A 204 -45.00 41.54 -35.57
CA PRO A 204 -45.19 42.13 -36.88
C PRO A 204 -46.52 41.72 -37.53
#